data_AF-A0A1G1GVB5-F1
#
_entry.id   AF-A0A1G1GVB5-F1
#
_cell.length_a   1.000
_cell.length_b   1.000
_cell.length_c   1.000
_cell.angle_alpha   90.00
_cell.angle_beta   90.00
_cell.angle_gamma   90.00
#
_symmetry.space_group_name_H-M   'P 1'
#
loop_
_entity.id
_entity.type
_entity.pdbx_description
1 polymer ?
#
loop_
_entity_poly.entity_id
_entity_poly.type
_entity_poly.pdbx_seq_one_letter_code
_entity_poly.pdbx_strand_id
1 'polypeptide(L)'
;MTFLTSSGPLYAQSLIHQGSMECQPTYGHYWRSDKRGWYGARKVVHTPVEAREILEMFFMPNSDIKVGKIRATNRFFEADIINRKGIRIDLVIIDKRSGRIRSIY
;
A
#
# COMPACT_ATOMS: atom_id res chain seq x y z
N MET A 1 -0.09 41.55 24.41
CA MET A 1 1.12 40.70 24.49
C MET A 1 0.68 39.25 24.44
N THR A 2 1.05 38.54 23.38
CA THR A 2 0.83 37.11 23.16
C THR A 2 1.89 36.29 23.89
N PHE A 3 1.48 35.20 24.55
CA PHE A 3 2.32 34.01 24.75
C PHE A 3 1.50 32.76 24.46
N LEU A 4 1.99 31.95 23.52
CA LEU A 4 1.52 30.63 23.13
C LEU A 4 2.18 29.57 24.02
N THR A 5 1.45 28.55 24.49
CA THR A 5 2.04 27.25 24.83
C THR A 5 1.05 26.09 24.60
N SER A 6 1.29 25.36 23.49
CA SER A 6 1.23 23.91 23.32
C SER A 6 0.08 23.11 23.99
N SER A 7 -0.98 22.84 23.23
CA SER A 7 -1.88 21.70 23.46
C SER A 7 -1.48 20.52 22.57
N GLY A 8 -0.77 19.54 23.15
CA GLY A 8 -0.54 18.26 22.48
C GLY A 8 -1.84 17.44 22.41
N PRO A 9 -2.15 16.75 21.30
CA PRO A 9 -3.33 15.90 21.28
C PRO A 9 -3.03 14.56 21.97
N LEU A 10 -3.62 14.46 23.17
CA LEU A 10 -4.20 13.26 23.76
C LEU A 10 -4.68 12.25 22.70
N TYR A 11 -3.93 11.16 22.50
CA TYR A 11 -4.52 9.91 22.01
C TYR A 11 -3.68 8.70 22.46
N ALA A 12 -3.67 8.47 23.77
CA ALA A 12 -3.11 7.25 24.34
C ALA A 12 -4.04 6.75 25.44
N GLN A 13 -5.17 6.16 25.04
CA GLN A 13 -5.95 5.24 25.88
C GLN A 13 -7.08 4.59 25.07
N SER A 14 -6.91 3.31 24.75
CA SER A 14 -7.97 2.30 24.83
C SER A 14 -7.35 0.91 24.59
N LEU A 15 -7.21 0.15 25.67
CA LEU A 15 -8.04 -1.01 26.03
C LEU A 15 -7.52 -2.32 25.41
N ILE A 16 -6.83 -3.06 26.27
CA ILE A 16 -6.50 -4.48 26.11
C ILE A 16 -7.84 -5.25 26.13
N HIS A 17 -8.20 -5.87 25.00
CA HIS A 17 -9.21 -6.92 24.95
C HIS A 17 -8.64 -8.13 24.21
N GLN A 18 -8.73 -9.29 24.86
CA GLN A 18 -8.23 -10.58 24.38
C GLN A 18 -8.97 -11.03 23.12
N GLY A 19 -8.23 -11.50 22.10
CA GLY A 19 -8.76 -12.29 20.97
C GLY A 19 -8.59 -11.64 19.59
N SER A 20 -7.62 -12.16 18.83
CA SER A 20 -7.16 -11.70 17.50
C SER A 20 -6.36 -10.40 17.52
N MET A 21 -5.10 -10.47 17.07
CA MET A 21 -4.30 -9.27 16.81
C MET A 21 -4.95 -8.54 15.63
N GLU A 22 -5.85 -7.60 15.92
CA GLU A 22 -6.43 -6.72 14.91
C GLU A 22 -5.33 -5.77 14.44
N CYS A 23 -4.66 -6.19 13.37
CA CYS A 23 -3.49 -5.50 12.87
C CYS A 23 -3.93 -4.35 11.99
N GLN A 24 -4.09 -3.18 12.59
CA GLN A 24 -4.30 -1.93 11.85
C GLN A 24 -3.23 -1.79 10.75
N PRO A 25 -3.64 -1.54 9.49
CA PRO A 25 -2.70 -1.38 8.38
C PRO A 25 -1.89 -0.10 8.59
N THR A 26 -0.56 -0.22 8.58
CA THR A 26 0.34 0.93 8.75
C THR A 26 0.32 1.86 7.52
N TYR A 27 -0.12 1.36 6.36
CA TYR A 27 -0.26 2.11 5.11
C TYR A 27 -1.38 1.51 4.23
N GLY A 28 -2.27 2.36 3.70
CA GLY A 28 -3.13 2.06 2.53
C GLY A 28 -4.02 0.82 2.62
N HIS A 29 -4.65 0.55 3.77
CA HIS A 29 -5.49 -0.65 4.00
C HIS A 29 -4.89 -1.99 3.57
N TYR A 30 -3.56 -2.10 3.45
CA TYR A 30 -2.90 -3.36 3.11
C TYR A 30 -3.08 -4.34 4.28
N TRP A 31 -3.99 -5.29 4.11
CA TRP A 31 -4.44 -6.21 5.15
C TRP A 31 -3.37 -7.25 5.50
N ARG A 32 -3.12 -7.48 6.79
CA ARG A 32 -2.26 -8.58 7.24
C ARG A 32 -2.98 -9.90 6.98
N SER A 33 -2.33 -10.80 6.23
CA SER A 33 -2.77 -12.19 6.10
C SER A 33 -1.64 -13.10 6.57
N ASP A 34 -1.97 -14.18 7.26
CA ASP A 34 -1.02 -15.20 7.72
C ASP A 34 -0.15 -15.74 6.58
N LYS A 35 -0.68 -15.71 5.36
CA LYS A 35 0.02 -16.16 4.15
C LYS A 35 0.93 -15.11 3.52
N ARG A 36 0.76 -13.81 3.84
CA ARG A 36 1.36 -12.69 3.08
C ARG A 36 2.21 -11.71 3.92
N GLY A 37 2.12 -11.77 5.25
CA GLY A 37 2.91 -10.91 6.15
C GLY A 37 2.47 -9.44 6.15
N TRP A 38 3.21 -8.58 6.87
CA TRP A 38 2.96 -7.14 6.92
C TRP A 38 3.38 -6.41 5.62
N TYR A 39 2.89 -5.18 5.41
CA TYR A 39 3.44 -4.32 4.36
C TYR A 39 4.94 -4.09 4.61
N GLY A 40 5.77 -4.25 3.57
CA GLY A 40 7.22 -4.17 3.69
C GLY A 40 7.92 -5.48 4.12
N ALA A 41 7.16 -6.54 4.46
CA ALA A 41 7.75 -7.89 4.49
C ALA A 41 8.28 -8.20 3.11
N ARG A 42 9.43 -8.87 3.08
CA ARG A 42 9.99 -9.37 1.83
C ARG A 42 9.00 -10.37 1.22
N LYS A 43 8.42 -10.02 0.07
CA LYS A 43 7.60 -10.90 -0.74
C LYS A 43 8.13 -10.92 -2.16
N VAL A 44 8.60 -12.08 -2.61
CA VAL A 44 9.07 -12.23 -3.98
C VAL A 44 7.84 -12.26 -4.91
N VAL A 45 7.90 -11.52 -6.01
CA VAL A 45 6.84 -11.42 -7.01
C VAL A 45 7.39 -11.94 -8.32
N HIS A 46 6.83 -13.05 -8.79
CA HIS A 46 7.35 -13.75 -9.96
C HIS A 46 6.58 -13.42 -11.22
N THR A 47 5.27 -13.18 -11.09
CA THR A 47 4.38 -13.04 -12.24
C THR A 47 3.72 -11.65 -12.30
N PRO A 48 3.38 -11.16 -13.50
CA PRO A 48 2.63 -9.91 -13.64
C PRO A 48 1.22 -10.00 -13.05
N VAL A 49 0.64 -11.20 -12.96
CA VAL A 49 -0.65 -11.44 -12.33
C VAL A 49 -0.56 -11.23 -10.82
N GLU A 50 0.45 -11.79 -10.16
CA GLU A 50 0.71 -11.54 -8.74
C GLU A 50 0.97 -10.06 -8.46
N ALA A 51 1.74 -9.40 -9.33
CA ALA A 51 1.99 -7.97 -9.24
C ALA A 51 0.67 -7.17 -9.29
N ARG A 52 -0.24 -7.55 -10.19
CA ARG A 52 -1.57 -6.94 -10.30
C ARG A 52 -2.38 -7.09 -9.03
N GLU A 53 -2.49 -8.32 -8.52
CA GLU A 53 -3.25 -8.58 -7.29
C GLU A 53 -2.72 -7.76 -6.10
N ILE A 54 -1.40 -7.67 -5.98
CA ILE A 54 -0.77 -6.89 -4.90
C ILE A 54 -1.10 -5.40 -5.04
N LEU A 55 -1.01 -4.85 -6.26
CA LEU A 55 -1.29 -3.44 -6.52
C LEU A 55 -2.77 -3.12 -6.36
N GLU A 56 -3.67 -3.96 -6.86
CA GLU A 56 -5.12 -3.79 -6.68
C GLU A 56 -5.46 -3.79 -5.19
N MET A 57 -4.91 -4.72 -4.42
CA MET A 57 -5.09 -4.78 -2.96
C MET A 57 -4.53 -3.54 -2.24
N PHE A 58 -3.37 -3.02 -2.68
CA PHE A 58 -2.78 -1.82 -2.13
C PHE A 58 -3.61 -0.56 -2.43
N PHE A 59 -4.29 -0.51 -3.58
CA PHE A 59 -5.11 0.62 -3.99
C PHE A 59 -6.60 0.47 -3.68
N MET A 60 -7.05 -0.65 -3.10
CA MET A 60 -8.43 -0.87 -2.61
C MET A 60 -9.05 0.31 -1.83
N PRO A 61 -8.33 1.05 -0.95
CA PRO A 61 -8.87 2.25 -0.29
C PRO A 61 -9.47 3.27 -1.26
N ASN A 62 -8.88 3.40 -2.44
CA ASN A 62 -9.10 4.49 -3.35
C ASN A 62 -9.94 4.00 -4.53
N SER A 63 -11.27 4.10 -4.38
CA SER A 63 -12.22 3.64 -5.41
C SER A 63 -12.18 4.43 -6.74
N ASP A 64 -11.38 5.51 -6.80
CA ASP A 64 -11.22 6.37 -7.98
C ASP A 64 -10.05 5.97 -8.88
N ILE A 65 -9.21 5.05 -8.44
CA ILE A 65 -8.01 4.63 -9.16
C ILE A 65 -8.06 3.14 -9.50
N LYS A 66 -7.47 2.78 -10.62
CA LYS A 66 -7.37 1.40 -11.11
C LYS A 66 -5.95 1.12 -11.58
N VAL A 67 -5.57 -0.15 -11.47
CA VAL A 67 -4.34 -0.65 -12.05
C VAL A 67 -4.58 -0.88 -13.56
N GLY A 68 -3.82 -0.16 -14.37
CA GLY A 68 -3.84 -0.24 -15.83
C GLY A 68 -2.90 -1.31 -16.36
N LYS A 69 -2.13 -0.96 -17.40
CA LYS A 69 -1.19 -1.87 -18.04
C LYS A 69 -0.02 -2.18 -17.11
N ILE A 70 0.33 -3.46 -17.02
CA ILE A 70 1.53 -3.92 -16.31
C ILE A 70 2.59 -4.37 -17.32
N ARG A 71 3.82 -3.92 -17.14
CA ARG A 71 4.99 -4.30 -17.94
C ARG A 71 6.00 -4.98 -17.03
N ALA A 72 6.51 -6.13 -17.47
CA ALA A 72 7.55 -6.84 -16.74
C ALA A 72 8.93 -6.35 -17.20
N THR A 73 9.78 -5.97 -16.25
CA THR A 73 11.21 -5.74 -16.48
C THR A 73 12.03 -6.83 -15.79
N ASN A 74 13.36 -6.80 -15.91
CA ASN A 74 14.19 -7.81 -15.24
C ASN A 74 14.14 -7.72 -13.71
N ARG A 75 13.94 -6.52 -13.14
CA ARG A 75 14.04 -6.28 -11.69
C ARG A 75 12.71 -5.91 -11.03
N PHE A 76 11.76 -5.38 -11.78
CA PHE A 76 10.49 -4.90 -11.25
C PHE A 76 9.34 -5.14 -12.24
N PHE A 77 8.11 -4.95 -11.78
CA PHE A 77 6.97 -4.76 -12.66
C PHE A 77 6.57 -3.29 -12.59
N GLU A 78 6.39 -2.68 -13.76
CA GLU A 78 5.85 -1.33 -13.90
C GLU A 78 4.35 -1.44 -14.12
N ALA A 79 3.58 -0.58 -13.46
CA ALA A 79 2.12 -0.53 -13.58
C ALA A 79 1.67 0.92 -13.75
N ASP A 80 0.88 1.15 -14.80
CA ASP A 80 0.19 2.42 -14.97
C ASP A 80 -0.96 2.49 -13.94
N ILE A 81 -1.07 3.58 -13.20
CA ILE A 81 -2.24 3.86 -12.37
C ILE A 81 -3.12 4.85 -13.13
N ILE A 82 -4.38 4.47 -13.33
CA ILE A 82 -5.35 5.26 -14.09
C ILE A 82 -6.50 5.70 -13.21
N ASN A 83 -7.04 6.89 -13.47
CA ASN A 83 -8.28 7.37 -12.85
C ASN A 83 -9.50 6.73 -13.56
N ARG A 84 -10.70 6.86 -12.99
CA ARG A 84 -12.00 6.51 -13.59
C ARG A 84 -12.19 7.02 -15.02
N LYS A 85 -11.60 8.16 -15.37
CA LYS A 85 -11.62 8.74 -16.73
C LYS A 85 -10.69 8.03 -17.72
N GLY A 86 -9.94 7.01 -17.30
CA GLY A 86 -8.94 6.31 -18.12
C GLY A 86 -7.62 7.07 -18.28
N ILE A 87 -7.47 8.22 -17.64
CA ILE A 87 -6.25 9.03 -17.68
C ILE A 87 -5.22 8.42 -16.73
N ARG A 88 -3.99 8.20 -17.22
CA ARG A 88 -2.86 7.80 -16.38
C ARG A 88 -2.46 8.93 -15.46
N ILE A 89 -2.51 8.67 -14.16
CA ILE A 89 -2.19 9.63 -13.10
C ILE A 89 -0.83 9.36 -12.46
N ASP A 90 -0.36 8.11 -12.47
CA ASP A 90 0.91 7.72 -11.87
C ASP A 90 1.50 6.49 -12.57
N LEU A 91 2.79 6.26 -12.35
CA LEU A 91 3.50 5.05 -12.72
C LEU A 91 4.17 4.45 -11.49
N VAL A 92 3.75 3.24 -11.16
CA VAL A 92 4.19 2.55 -9.95
C VAL A 92 5.04 1.34 -10.34
N ILE A 93 6.09 1.10 -9.57
CA ILE A 93 6.91 -0.10 -9.67
C ILE A 93 6.74 -0.98 -8.44
N ILE A 94 6.75 -2.29 -8.68
CA ILE A 94 6.89 -3.30 -7.64
C ILE A 94 8.18 -4.10 -7.88
N ASP A 95 9.09 -4.07 -6.91
CA ASP A 95 10.35 -4.82 -6.95
C ASP A 95 10.07 -6.32 -6.86
N LYS A 96 10.59 -7.10 -7.81
CA LYS A 96 10.39 -8.57 -7.86
C LYS A 96 10.99 -9.28 -6.66
N ARG A 97 12.09 -8.78 -6.09
CA ARG A 97 12.81 -9.44 -5.00
C ARG A 97 12.19 -9.17 -3.63
N SER A 98 11.63 -7.98 -3.47
CA SER A 98 11.17 -7.49 -2.16
C SER A 98 9.67 -7.27 -2.07
N GLY A 99 8.97 -7.11 -3.19
CA GLY A 99 7.55 -6.77 -3.22
C GLY A 99 7.28 -5.32 -2.83
N ARG A 100 8.33 -4.49 -2.73
CA ARG A 100 8.21 -3.08 -2.37
C ARG A 100 7.61 -2.30 -3.52
N ILE A 101 6.58 -1.53 -3.19
CA ILE A 101 5.83 -0.67 -4.11
C ILE A 101 6.39 0.75 -3.99
N ARG A 102 6.66 1.40 -5.13
CA ARG A 102 7.14 2.78 -5.20
C ARG A 102 6.54 3.49 -6.41
N SER A 103 6.21 4.77 -6.31
CA SER A 103 6.01 5.59 -7.50
C SER A 103 7.37 5.93 -8.14
N ILE A 104 7.39 6.09 -9.46
CA ILE A 104 8.57 6.52 -10.22
C ILE A 104 8.75 8.05 -10.20
N TYR A 105 7.67 8.83 -10.04
CA TYR A 105 7.67 10.28 -10.26
C TYR A 105 7.36 11.07 -8.99
#